data_AF-A0A2S2QPS3-F1
#
_entry.id   AF-A0A2S2QPS3-F1
#
_cell.length_a   1.000
_cell.length_b   1.000
_cell.length_c   1.000
_cell.angle_alpha   90.00
_cell.angle_beta   90.00
_cell.angle_gamma   90.00
#
_symmetry.space_group_name_H-M   'P 1'
#
loop_
_entity.id
_entity.type
_entity.pdbx_description
1 polymer ?
#
loop_
_entity_poly.entity_id
_entity_poly.type
_entity_poly.pdbx_seq_one_letter_code
_entity_poly.pdbx_strand_id
1 'polypeptide(L)'
;MARFKSSFFESIFPNLKKPSRKEVCMDVTKTFMNLPIAYEFYVRDDLSVTSVKVRKMLSQLQRAFKGMIEESKWTDRVTQQVTSKKVDAIKAEIGYPEIFETPEELEKLYEHIEIREDEYLQSMLDVKTFEVASVLQEWGKPIVTNHSLSILTDPLEVNAFYSRLHNSITIPAGILQMPFFYKGVDIVNYGAIGSILGHEMTHGFDIEGKNFDVNGKKT
;
A
#
# COMPACT_ATOMS: atom_id res chain seq x y z
N MET A 1 -25.77 23.66 4.04
CA MET A 1 -25.37 22.27 3.72
C MET A 1 -24.59 21.57 4.84
N ALA A 2 -23.51 22.13 5.40
CA ALA A 2 -22.71 21.45 6.45
C ALA A 2 -23.51 21.07 7.72
N ARG A 3 -24.42 21.95 8.19
CA ARG A 3 -25.31 21.66 9.33
C ARG A 3 -26.28 20.51 9.08
N PHE A 4 -26.76 20.34 7.83
CA PHE A 4 -27.65 19.25 7.46
C PHE A 4 -26.92 17.91 7.46
N LYS A 5 -25.70 17.85 6.91
CA LYS A 5 -24.87 16.63 6.94
C LYS A 5 -24.58 16.18 8.37
N SER A 6 -24.22 17.11 9.27
CA SER A 6 -24.01 16.79 10.69
C SER A 6 -25.29 16.29 11.35
N SER A 7 -26.40 17.01 11.19
CA SER A 7 -27.68 16.65 11.82
C SER A 7 -28.22 15.31 11.32
N PHE A 8 -28.06 15.02 10.03
CA PHE A 8 -28.42 13.72 9.45
C PHE A 8 -27.54 12.61 10.02
N PHE A 9 -26.22 12.80 10.09
CA PHE A 9 -25.31 11.82 10.65
C PHE A 9 -25.59 11.53 12.14
N GLU A 10 -25.95 12.56 12.92
CA GLU A 10 -26.37 12.41 14.32
C GLU A 10 -27.68 11.63 14.46
N SER A 11 -28.64 11.84 13.54
CA SER A 11 -29.91 11.10 13.55
C SER A 11 -29.73 9.61 13.26
N ILE A 12 -28.75 9.25 12.44
CA ILE A 12 -28.47 7.86 12.06
C ILE A 12 -27.54 7.17 13.06
N PHE A 13 -26.57 7.90 13.62
CA PHE A 13 -25.57 7.34 14.54
C PHE A 13 -25.52 8.13 15.86
N PRO A 14 -26.57 8.06 16.69
CA PRO A 14 -26.70 8.89 17.89
C PRO A 14 -25.63 8.62 18.95
N ASN A 15 -25.02 7.42 18.94
CA ASN A 15 -23.98 7.02 19.89
C ASN A 15 -22.56 7.16 19.33
N LEU A 16 -22.39 7.65 18.09
CA LEU A 16 -21.05 7.84 17.54
C LEU A 16 -20.46 9.15 18.07
N LYS A 17 -19.31 9.05 18.72
CA LYS A 17 -18.55 10.24 19.11
C LYS A 17 -18.13 10.99 17.85
N LYS A 18 -18.51 12.26 17.75
CA LYS A 18 -18.04 13.12 16.65
C LYS A 18 -16.53 13.31 16.75
N PRO A 19 -15.80 13.24 15.63
CA PRO A 19 -14.40 13.62 15.62
C PRO A 19 -14.27 15.10 16.00
N SER A 20 -13.27 15.39 16.82
CA SER A 20 -12.82 16.75 17.09
C SER A 20 -12.32 17.42 15.82
N ARG A 21 -12.29 18.76 15.81
CA ARG A 21 -11.71 19.52 14.70
C ARG A 21 -10.29 19.06 14.37
N LYS A 22 -9.48 18.75 15.39
CA LYS A 22 -8.10 18.29 15.23
C LYS A 22 -8.04 16.95 14.48
N GLU A 23 -8.89 16.00 14.84
CA GLU A 23 -8.98 14.70 14.15
C GLU A 23 -9.39 14.89 12.69
N VAL A 24 -10.42 15.71 12.43
CA VAL A 24 -10.85 16.02 11.05
C VAL A 24 -9.72 16.67 10.24
N CYS A 25 -9.03 17.66 10.79
CA CYS A 25 -7.93 18.33 10.09
C CYS A 25 -6.77 17.36 9.82
N MET A 26 -6.42 16.51 10.79
CA MET A 26 -5.38 15.50 10.63
C MET A 26 -5.74 14.49 9.53
N ASP A 27 -6.99 14.01 9.51
CA ASP A 27 -7.45 13.04 8.51
C ASP A 27 -7.45 13.65 7.11
N VAL A 28 -7.89 14.90 6.96
CA VAL A 28 -7.84 15.63 5.69
C VAL A 28 -6.40 15.78 5.22
N THR A 29 -5.51 16.27 6.08
CA THR A 29 -4.09 16.45 5.73
C THR A 29 -3.43 15.13 5.36
N LYS A 30 -3.68 14.05 6.10
CA LYS A 30 -3.19 12.70 5.75
C LYS A 30 -3.72 12.23 4.39
N THR A 31 -4.99 12.48 4.08
CA THR A 31 -5.61 12.03 2.83
C THR A 31 -4.93 12.64 1.60
N PHE A 32 -4.51 13.92 1.67
CA PHE A 32 -3.97 14.65 0.51
C PHE A 32 -2.45 14.83 0.53
N MET A 33 -1.84 14.75 1.70
CA MET A 33 -0.42 15.02 1.92
C MET A 33 0.27 13.87 2.67
N ASN A 34 -0.15 12.63 2.42
CA ASN A 34 0.44 11.45 3.05
C ASN A 34 1.95 11.34 2.80
N LEU A 35 2.43 11.55 1.57
CA LEU A 35 3.85 11.35 1.23
C LEU A 35 4.79 12.34 1.93
N PRO A 36 4.54 13.66 1.95
CA PRO A 36 5.36 14.60 2.73
C PRO A 36 5.38 14.27 4.23
N ILE A 37 4.23 13.85 4.79
CA ILE A 37 4.17 13.43 6.20
C ILE A 37 5.00 12.17 6.41
N ALA A 38 4.89 11.18 5.53
CA ALA A 38 5.63 9.93 5.60
C ALA A 38 7.14 10.12 5.42
N TYR A 39 7.56 11.09 4.61
CA TYR A 39 8.97 11.44 4.42
C TYR A 39 9.64 11.87 5.73
N GLU A 40 8.92 12.61 6.59
CA GLU A 40 9.42 12.97 7.93
C GLU A 40 9.71 11.76 8.83
N PHE A 41 8.96 10.66 8.66
CA PHE A 41 9.24 9.41 9.36
C PHE A 41 10.39 8.64 8.69
N TYR A 42 10.42 8.60 7.36
CA TYR A 42 11.51 7.97 6.59
C TYR A 42 12.89 8.48 6.99
N VAL A 43 13.06 9.80 7.16
CA VAL A 43 14.34 10.40 7.55
C VAL A 43 14.78 9.98 8.97
N ARG A 44 13.83 9.57 9.83
CA ARG A 44 14.08 9.21 11.24
C ARG A 44 14.15 7.71 11.47
N ASP A 45 13.48 6.93 10.64
CA ASP A 45 13.35 5.48 10.78
C ASP A 45 14.54 4.74 10.18
N ASP A 46 14.95 3.64 10.81
CA ASP A 46 15.88 2.67 10.24
C ASP A 46 15.20 1.31 10.03
N LEU A 47 14.81 1.07 8.77
CA LEU A 47 14.22 -0.18 8.30
C LEU A 47 15.23 -1.09 7.58
N SER A 48 16.52 -0.79 7.60
CA SER A 48 17.55 -1.58 6.90
C SER A 48 17.54 -3.05 7.33
N VAL A 49 17.52 -3.30 8.65
CA VAL A 49 17.45 -4.65 9.22
C VAL A 49 16.06 -5.27 9.07
N THR A 50 15.00 -4.48 9.30
CA THR A 50 13.61 -4.95 9.25
C THR A 50 13.25 -5.43 7.84
N SER A 51 13.53 -4.62 6.82
CA SER A 51 13.22 -4.95 5.43
C SER A 51 13.91 -6.24 4.97
N VAL A 52 15.18 -6.44 5.34
CA VAL A 52 15.91 -7.69 5.03
C VAL A 52 15.25 -8.90 5.68
N LYS A 53 14.80 -8.80 6.93
CA LYS A 53 14.08 -9.89 7.61
C LYS A 53 12.75 -10.20 6.93
N VAL A 54 11.96 -9.17 6.58
CA VAL A 54 10.67 -9.35 5.92
C VAL A 54 10.86 -9.97 4.52
N ARG A 55 11.84 -9.52 3.73
CA ARG A 55 12.21 -10.15 2.45
C ARG A 55 12.58 -11.62 2.61
N LYS A 56 13.36 -11.96 3.64
CA LYS A 56 13.74 -13.34 3.94
C LYS A 56 12.52 -14.21 4.27
N MET A 57 11.60 -13.71 5.10
CA MET A 57 10.36 -14.40 5.43
C MET A 57 9.51 -14.63 4.18
N LEU A 58 9.35 -13.62 3.32
CA LEU A 58 8.60 -13.79 2.07
C LEU A 58 9.21 -14.90 1.20
N SER A 59 10.55 -14.91 1.04
CA SER A 59 11.23 -15.98 0.30
C SER A 59 10.97 -17.38 0.89
N GLN A 60 10.90 -17.49 2.21
CA GLN A 60 10.56 -18.76 2.87
C GLN A 60 9.10 -19.15 2.66
N LEU A 61 8.17 -18.19 2.70
CA LEU A 61 6.75 -18.41 2.44
C LEU A 61 6.51 -18.81 0.98
N GLN A 62 7.18 -18.18 0.02
CA GLN A 62 7.15 -18.56 -1.39
C GLN A 62 7.58 -20.02 -1.58
N ARG A 63 8.67 -20.44 -0.93
CA ARG A 63 9.13 -21.84 -0.96
C ARG A 63 8.10 -22.80 -0.35
N ALA A 64 7.55 -22.45 0.81
CA ALA A 64 6.54 -23.28 1.47
C ALA A 64 5.28 -23.42 0.60
N PHE A 65 4.80 -22.33 0.03
CA PHE A 65 3.63 -22.31 -0.84
C PHE A 65 3.84 -23.10 -2.13
N LYS A 66 5.04 -23.03 -2.73
CA LYS A 66 5.41 -23.90 -3.86
C LYS A 66 5.38 -25.39 -3.50
N GLY A 67 5.90 -25.76 -2.33
CA GLY A 67 5.78 -27.14 -1.83
C GLY A 67 4.31 -27.59 -1.73
N MET A 68 3.44 -26.72 -1.22
CA MET A 68 1.99 -27.01 -1.16
C MET A 68 1.35 -27.16 -2.56
N ILE A 69 1.79 -26.37 -3.54
CA ILE A 69 1.33 -26.48 -4.93
C ILE A 69 1.77 -27.81 -5.56
N GLU A 70 3.02 -28.22 -5.34
CA GLU A 70 3.57 -29.47 -5.87
C GLU A 70 2.88 -30.70 -5.29
N GLU A 71 2.50 -30.66 -4.01
CA GLU A 71 1.78 -31.73 -3.31
C GLU A 71 0.27 -31.74 -3.59
N SER A 72 -0.26 -30.68 -4.20
CA SER A 72 -1.69 -30.52 -4.48
C SER A 72 -2.21 -31.59 -5.45
N LYS A 73 -3.25 -32.32 -5.04
CA LYS A 73 -3.88 -33.37 -5.86
C LYS A 73 -5.03 -32.89 -6.75
N TRP A 74 -5.49 -31.65 -6.56
CA TRP A 74 -6.65 -31.10 -7.29
C TRP A 74 -6.25 -30.26 -8.51
N THR A 75 -4.96 -29.95 -8.66
CA THR A 75 -4.39 -29.23 -9.81
C THR A 75 -3.58 -30.18 -10.68
N ASP A 76 -3.64 -30.01 -12.00
CA ASP A 76 -2.78 -30.76 -12.92
C ASP A 76 -1.35 -30.18 -12.95
N ARG A 77 -0.42 -30.96 -13.51
CA ARG A 77 1.01 -30.63 -13.54
C ARG A 77 1.33 -29.34 -14.31
N VAL A 78 0.57 -29.01 -15.36
CA VAL A 78 0.78 -27.79 -16.13
C VAL A 78 0.38 -26.58 -15.29
N THR A 79 -0.79 -26.66 -14.64
CA THR A 79 -1.25 -25.62 -13.71
C THR A 79 -0.24 -25.41 -12.58
N GLN A 80 0.24 -26.48 -11.93
CA GLN A 80 1.26 -26.40 -10.87
C GLN A 80 2.54 -25.66 -11.30
N GLN A 81 3.03 -25.93 -12.51
CA GLN A 81 4.23 -25.28 -13.06
C GLN A 81 4.00 -23.78 -13.33
N VAL A 82 2.85 -23.42 -13.88
CA VAL A 82 2.50 -22.01 -14.15
C VAL A 82 2.31 -21.25 -12.84
N THR A 83 1.58 -21.84 -11.88
CA THR A 83 1.40 -21.27 -10.54
C THR A 83 2.76 -21.06 -9.86
N SER A 84 3.65 -22.05 -9.89
CA SER A 84 4.98 -21.93 -9.27
C SER A 84 5.82 -20.81 -9.88
N LYS A 85 5.79 -20.65 -11.21
CA LYS A 85 6.46 -19.52 -11.89
C LYS A 85 5.89 -18.17 -11.47
N LYS A 86 4.57 -18.08 -11.29
CA LYS A 86 3.92 -16.87 -10.81
C LYS A 86 4.35 -16.53 -9.37
N VAL A 87 4.42 -17.53 -8.49
CA VAL A 87 4.91 -17.36 -7.10
C VAL A 87 6.34 -16.84 -7.07
N ASP A 88 7.23 -17.42 -7.88
CA ASP A 88 8.65 -17.01 -7.96
C ASP A 88 8.81 -15.56 -8.44
N ALA A 89 7.88 -15.07 -9.27
CA ALA A 89 7.92 -13.72 -9.80
C ALA A 89 7.25 -12.67 -8.90
N ILE A 90 6.69 -13.06 -7.75
CA ILE A 90 6.10 -12.10 -6.82
C ILE A 90 7.21 -11.19 -6.28
N LYS A 91 7.09 -9.89 -6.54
CA LYS A 91 8.00 -8.86 -6.02
C LYS A 91 7.51 -8.33 -4.67
N ALA A 92 8.41 -7.72 -3.91
CA ALA A 92 8.07 -7.10 -2.63
C ALA A 92 8.62 -5.68 -2.50
N GLU A 93 7.71 -4.75 -2.28
CA GLU A 93 7.98 -3.36 -1.93
C GLU A 93 7.77 -3.24 -0.41
N ILE A 94 8.80 -2.85 0.34
CA ILE A 94 8.79 -2.93 1.82
C ILE A 94 9.28 -1.64 2.43
N GLY A 95 8.48 -1.07 3.32
CA GLY A 95 8.77 0.16 4.04
C GLY A 95 8.32 1.37 3.25
N TYR A 96 9.30 2.15 2.80
CA TYR A 96 9.11 3.45 2.17
C TYR A 96 9.31 3.38 0.65
N PRO A 97 8.66 4.27 -0.12
CA PRO A 97 8.84 4.38 -1.56
C PRO A 97 10.27 4.80 -1.94
N GLU A 98 10.72 4.36 -3.12
CA GLU A 98 12.03 4.79 -3.67
C GLU A 98 12.09 6.31 -3.94
N ILE A 99 10.95 6.98 -4.19
CA ILE A 99 10.89 8.45 -4.38
C ILE A 99 11.39 9.23 -3.15
N PHE A 100 11.51 8.59 -1.99
CA PHE A 100 12.08 9.23 -0.79
C PHE A 100 13.61 9.28 -0.83
N GLU A 101 14.26 8.51 -1.71
CA GLU A 101 15.70 8.62 -1.97
C GLU A 101 16.03 9.84 -2.84
N THR A 102 15.03 10.44 -3.49
CA THR A 102 15.11 11.59 -4.40
C THR A 102 14.16 12.72 -3.96
N PRO A 103 14.51 13.50 -2.90
CA PRO A 103 13.64 14.52 -2.34
C PRO A 103 13.14 15.55 -3.36
N GLU A 104 13.95 15.85 -4.39
CA GLU A 104 13.59 16.77 -5.47
C GLU A 104 12.42 16.24 -6.31
N GLU A 105 12.30 14.93 -6.49
CA GLU A 105 11.18 14.31 -7.19
C GLU A 105 9.90 14.37 -6.34
N LEU A 106 10.02 14.20 -5.03
CA LEU A 106 8.92 14.38 -4.09
C LEU A 106 8.43 15.84 -4.09
N GLU A 107 9.33 16.83 -4.03
CA GLU A 107 8.96 18.25 -4.10
C GLU A 107 8.25 18.58 -5.41
N LYS A 108 8.77 18.06 -6.53
CA LYS A 108 8.16 18.24 -7.85
C LYS A 108 6.74 17.68 -7.92
N LEU A 109 6.44 16.59 -7.22
CA LEU A 109 5.08 16.03 -7.17
C LEU A 109 4.07 17.02 -6.56
N TYR A 110 4.51 17.91 -5.67
CA TYR A 110 3.66 18.88 -4.98
C TYR A 110 3.87 20.32 -5.46
N GLU A 111 4.65 20.55 -6.53
CA GLU A 111 5.07 21.90 -6.98
C GLU A 111 3.90 22.81 -7.39
N HIS A 112 2.77 22.21 -7.76
CA HIS A 112 1.56 22.92 -8.23
C HIS A 112 0.46 23.02 -7.16
N ILE A 113 0.72 22.57 -5.93
CA ILE A 113 -0.24 22.68 -4.84
C ILE A 113 0.09 23.92 -3.99
N GLU A 114 -0.84 24.88 -3.96
CA GLU A 114 -0.74 26.06 -3.11
C GLU A 114 -1.68 25.92 -1.89
N ILE A 115 -1.11 25.96 -0.68
CA ILE A 115 -1.87 25.93 0.57
C ILE A 115 -1.86 27.32 1.19
N ARG A 116 -3.06 27.87 1.44
CA ARG A 116 -3.26 29.20 2.02
C ARG A 116 -3.83 29.07 3.42
N GLU A 117 -3.12 29.61 4.42
CA GLU A 117 -3.43 29.40 5.85
C GLU A 117 -4.86 29.79 6.25
N ASP A 118 -5.36 30.91 5.73
CA ASP A 118 -6.67 31.46 6.09
C ASP A 118 -7.79 31.11 5.10
N GLU A 119 -7.47 30.40 4.01
CA GLU A 119 -8.41 30.08 2.92
C GLU A 119 -8.54 28.56 2.75
N TYR A 120 -9.09 27.90 3.77
CA TYR A 120 -9.26 26.44 3.77
C TYR A 120 -10.05 25.94 2.55
N LEU A 121 -11.15 26.60 2.19
CA LEU A 121 -11.96 26.18 1.04
C LEU A 121 -11.15 26.27 -0.26
N GLN A 122 -10.41 27.36 -0.46
CA GLN A 122 -9.63 27.54 -1.67
C GLN A 122 -8.47 26.53 -1.72
N SER A 123 -7.76 26.31 -0.61
CA SER A 123 -6.71 25.28 -0.53
C SER A 123 -7.24 23.89 -0.89
N MET A 124 -8.45 23.55 -0.43
CA MET A 124 -9.09 22.28 -0.78
C MET A 124 -9.49 22.19 -2.24
N LEU A 125 -9.94 23.30 -2.85
CA LEU A 125 -10.26 23.35 -4.29
C LEU A 125 -9.00 23.20 -5.14
N ASP A 126 -7.89 23.81 -4.73
CA ASP A 126 -6.61 23.75 -5.44
C ASP A 126 -6.04 22.33 -5.39
N VAL A 127 -6.04 21.69 -4.21
CA VAL A 127 -5.67 20.27 -4.04
C VAL A 127 -6.53 19.35 -4.93
N LYS A 128 -7.85 19.57 -4.97
CA LYS A 128 -8.75 18.77 -5.80
C LYS A 128 -8.57 19.00 -7.29
N THR A 129 -8.26 20.24 -7.68
CA THR A 129 -7.96 20.58 -9.07
C THR A 129 -6.68 19.89 -9.51
N PHE A 130 -5.66 19.89 -8.67
CA PHE A 130 -4.41 19.16 -8.90
C PHE A 130 -4.66 17.64 -9.05
N GLU A 131 -5.37 17.01 -8.12
CA GLU A 131 -5.67 15.57 -8.17
C GLU A 131 -6.34 15.16 -9.50
N VAL A 132 -7.34 15.94 -9.95
CA VAL A 132 -8.02 15.72 -11.22
C VAL A 132 -7.07 15.93 -12.40
N ALA A 133 -6.27 17.00 -12.38
CA ALA A 133 -5.31 17.30 -13.45
C ALA A 133 -4.25 16.19 -13.59
N SER A 134 -3.71 15.66 -12.49
CA SER A 134 -2.74 14.56 -12.50
C SER A 134 -3.31 13.29 -13.11
N VAL A 135 -4.54 12.91 -12.75
CA VAL A 135 -5.22 11.74 -13.34
C VAL A 135 -5.47 11.95 -14.84
N LEU A 136 -5.92 13.13 -15.24
CA LEU A 136 -6.15 13.45 -16.65
C LEU A 136 -4.85 13.49 -17.47
N GLN A 137 -3.73 13.90 -16.86
CA GLN A 137 -2.42 13.92 -17.51
C GLN A 137 -1.92 12.50 -17.84
N GLU A 138 -2.29 11.50 -17.03
CA GLU A 138 -1.95 10.09 -17.26
C GLU A 138 -2.92 9.39 -18.24
N TRP A 139 -4.03 10.04 -18.60
CA TRP A 139 -5.01 9.46 -19.51
C TRP A 139 -4.41 9.14 -20.88
N GLY A 140 -4.57 7.89 -21.32
CA GLY A 140 -4.09 7.42 -22.63
C GLY A 140 -2.59 7.14 -22.71
N LYS A 141 -1.83 7.37 -21.63
CA LYS A 141 -0.44 6.92 -21.52
C LYS A 141 -0.39 5.42 -21.22
N PRO A 142 0.65 4.69 -21.69
CA PRO A 142 0.85 3.31 -21.28
C PRO A 142 1.09 3.24 -19.76
N ILE A 143 0.57 2.21 -19.11
CA ILE A 143 0.87 1.93 -17.71
C ILE A 143 2.38 1.67 -17.59
N VAL A 144 3.09 2.56 -16.90
CA VAL A 144 4.52 2.39 -16.68
C VAL A 144 4.72 1.51 -15.45
N THR A 145 4.98 0.23 -15.67
CA THR A 145 5.17 -0.78 -14.61
C THR A 145 6.50 -0.68 -13.87
N ASN A 146 7.38 0.25 -14.29
CA ASN A 146 8.74 0.42 -13.78
C ASN A 146 8.93 1.73 -13.02
N HIS A 147 7.89 2.56 -12.89
CA HIS A 147 7.99 3.77 -12.11
C HIS A 147 7.66 3.48 -10.65
N SER A 148 8.51 4.00 -9.78
CA SER A 148 8.39 4.14 -8.32
C SER A 148 7.15 4.93 -7.87
N LEU A 149 6.13 5.04 -8.72
CA LEU A 149 4.79 5.59 -8.48
C LEU A 149 3.76 4.48 -8.21
N SER A 150 4.14 3.19 -8.25
CA SER A 150 3.29 2.10 -7.73
C SER A 150 2.96 2.27 -6.23
N ILE A 151 3.66 3.18 -5.54
CA ILE A 151 3.31 3.68 -4.20
C ILE A 151 2.13 4.66 -4.28
N LEU A 152 0.96 4.14 -4.66
CA LEU A 152 -0.34 4.78 -4.37
C LEU A 152 -0.88 4.34 -3.00
N THR A 153 -0.06 3.68 -2.19
CA THR A 153 -0.40 3.31 -0.81
C THR A 153 0.30 4.26 0.15
N ASP A 154 -0.40 4.71 1.18
CA ASP A 154 0.20 5.56 2.21
C ASP A 154 1.30 4.76 2.94
N PRO A 155 2.58 5.20 2.93
CA PRO A 155 3.66 4.47 3.59
C PRO A 155 3.45 4.32 5.10
N LEU A 156 2.60 5.16 5.70
CA LEU A 156 2.24 5.09 7.11
C LEU A 156 0.98 4.26 7.39
N GLU A 157 0.37 3.67 6.36
CA GLU A 157 -0.79 2.82 6.55
C GLU A 157 -0.43 1.55 7.32
N VAL A 158 -1.28 1.18 8.28
CA VAL A 158 -1.15 -0.07 9.02
C VAL A 158 -1.90 -1.16 8.27
N ASN A 159 -1.38 -1.52 7.09
CA ASN A 159 -2.01 -2.45 6.16
C ASN A 159 -0.97 -3.17 5.30
N ALA A 160 -1.42 -4.05 4.40
CA ALA A 160 -0.62 -4.70 3.38
C ALA A 160 -1.47 -4.89 2.12
N PHE A 161 -0.82 -4.98 0.95
CA PHE A 161 -1.54 -5.03 -0.32
C PHE A 161 -0.91 -5.95 -1.34
N TYR A 162 -1.74 -6.58 -2.15
CA TYR A 162 -1.33 -7.29 -3.36
C TYR A 162 -1.77 -6.57 -4.63
N SER A 163 -0.81 -6.23 -5.48
CA SER A 163 -1.03 -5.64 -6.79
C SER A 163 -1.04 -6.71 -7.88
N ARG A 164 -2.23 -6.98 -8.42
CA ARG A 164 -2.42 -7.94 -9.52
C ARG A 164 -1.75 -7.49 -10.82
N LEU A 165 -1.73 -6.19 -11.09
CA LEU A 165 -1.14 -5.60 -12.29
C LEU A 165 0.38 -5.64 -12.28
N HIS A 166 1.00 -5.70 -11.10
CA HIS A 166 2.45 -5.71 -10.94
C HIS A 166 2.99 -7.05 -10.43
N ASN A 167 2.10 -7.99 -10.08
CA ASN A 167 2.45 -9.23 -9.39
C ASN A 167 3.38 -8.95 -8.19
N SER A 168 2.97 -8.01 -7.33
CA SER A 168 3.79 -7.52 -6.22
C SER A 168 2.99 -7.41 -4.93
N ILE A 169 3.71 -7.53 -3.81
CA ILE A 169 3.21 -7.29 -2.46
C ILE A 169 3.83 -5.98 -1.95
N THR A 170 3.00 -5.08 -1.45
CA THR A 170 3.44 -3.82 -0.82
C THR A 170 3.19 -3.91 0.68
N ILE A 171 4.25 -3.69 1.46
CA ILE A 171 4.24 -3.68 2.93
C ILE A 171 4.70 -2.30 3.40
N PRO A 172 3.79 -1.36 3.65
CA PRO A 172 4.12 -0.02 4.15
C PRO A 172 4.94 -0.05 5.45
N ALA A 173 5.70 1.02 5.71
CA ALA A 173 6.42 1.19 6.97
C ALA A 173 5.48 1.17 8.19
N GLY A 174 4.26 1.71 8.03
CA GLY A 174 3.25 1.78 9.08
C GLY A 174 2.88 0.44 9.73
N ILE A 175 2.90 -0.68 9.01
CA ILE A 175 2.62 -2.00 9.59
C ILE A 175 3.85 -2.66 10.23
N LEU A 176 5.06 -2.16 9.98
CA LEU A 176 6.33 -2.76 10.45
C LEU A 176 6.69 -2.37 11.89
N GLN A 177 5.69 -2.39 12.76
CA GLN A 177 5.78 -2.09 14.18
C GLN A 177 4.95 -3.07 15.01
N MET A 178 5.04 -2.99 16.34
CA MET A 178 4.18 -3.80 17.21
C MET A 178 2.69 -3.49 16.97
N PRO A 179 1.80 -4.49 17.02
CA PRO A 179 2.06 -5.89 17.38
C PRO A 179 2.50 -6.79 16.20
N PHE A 180 2.61 -6.25 14.99
CA PHE A 180 2.80 -7.04 13.77
C PHE A 180 4.26 -7.45 13.51
N PHE A 181 5.21 -6.60 13.91
CA PHE A 181 6.63 -6.87 13.80
C PHE A 181 7.39 -6.49 15.07
N TYR A 182 8.15 -7.45 15.61
CA TYR A 182 8.98 -7.27 16.79
C TYR A 182 10.44 -7.65 16.51
N LYS A 183 11.37 -6.78 16.89
CA LYS A 183 12.81 -7.04 16.75
C LYS A 183 13.25 -8.09 17.79
N GLY A 184 13.27 -9.38 17.41
CA GLY A 184 14.02 -10.41 18.16
C GLY A 184 13.35 -11.78 18.35
N VAL A 185 12.08 -11.96 17.98
CA VAL A 185 11.38 -13.25 18.15
C VAL A 185 10.74 -13.67 16.83
N ASP A 186 11.44 -14.52 16.08
CA ASP A 186 11.03 -14.90 14.73
C ASP A 186 9.66 -15.60 14.71
N ILE A 187 9.37 -16.48 15.68
CA ILE A 187 8.07 -17.19 15.74
C ILE A 187 6.87 -16.24 15.84
N VAL A 188 7.01 -15.14 16.58
CA VAL A 188 5.96 -14.12 16.70
C VAL A 188 5.83 -13.36 15.37
N ASN A 189 6.95 -13.04 14.72
CA ASN A 189 6.94 -12.38 13.41
C ASN A 189 6.29 -13.25 12.33
N TYR A 190 6.57 -14.57 12.29
CA TYR A 190 5.88 -15.47 11.35
C TYR A 190 4.38 -15.58 11.63
N GLY A 191 3.99 -15.60 12.91
CA GLY A 191 2.58 -15.65 13.30
C GLY A 191 1.81 -14.36 13.01
N ALA A 192 2.49 -13.22 12.99
CA ALA A 192 1.91 -11.91 12.74
C ALA A 192 2.15 -11.46 11.28
N ILE A 193 3.20 -10.68 11.03
CA ILE A 193 3.47 -10.20 9.66
C ILE A 193 3.66 -11.34 8.65
N GLY A 194 4.15 -12.52 9.06
CA GLY A 194 4.28 -13.68 8.19
C GLY A 194 2.94 -14.22 7.70
N SER A 195 1.89 -14.23 8.53
CA SER A 195 0.55 -14.62 8.09
C SER A 195 -0.04 -13.59 7.12
N ILE A 196 0.26 -12.30 7.33
CA ILE A 196 -0.15 -11.22 6.43
C ILE A 196 0.55 -11.35 5.07
N LEU A 197 1.87 -11.59 5.04
CA LEU A 197 2.60 -11.88 3.80
C LEU A 197 2.01 -13.09 3.07
N GLY A 198 1.63 -14.14 3.80
CA GLY A 198 0.95 -15.31 3.26
C GLY A 198 -0.41 -14.94 2.65
N HIS A 199 -1.21 -14.13 3.35
CA HIS A 199 -2.49 -13.62 2.88
C HIS A 199 -2.34 -12.83 1.57
N GLU A 200 -1.46 -11.84 1.53
CA GLU A 200 -1.23 -11.04 0.31
C GLU A 200 -0.74 -11.91 -0.85
N MET A 201 0.15 -12.87 -0.60
CA MET A 201 0.59 -13.81 -1.64
C MET A 201 -0.59 -14.61 -2.21
N THR A 202 -1.57 -15.00 -1.39
CA THR A 202 -2.75 -15.75 -1.86
C THR A 202 -3.69 -14.92 -2.72
N HIS A 203 -3.69 -13.59 -2.63
CA HIS A 203 -4.44 -12.72 -3.55
C HIS A 203 -3.95 -12.84 -5.00
N GLY A 204 -2.73 -13.32 -5.24
CA GLY A 204 -2.26 -13.69 -6.56
C GLY A 204 -3.00 -14.87 -7.19
N PHE A 205 -3.75 -15.65 -6.41
CA PHE A 205 -4.36 -16.92 -6.82
C PHE A 205 -5.83 -17.05 -6.42
N ASP A 206 -6.41 -16.01 -5.84
CA ASP A 206 -7.84 -15.98 -5.51
C ASP A 206 -8.73 -15.92 -6.77
N ILE A 207 -10.03 -15.74 -6.56
CA ILE A 207 -11.05 -15.71 -7.62
C ILE A 207 -10.69 -14.68 -8.72
N GLU A 208 -10.11 -13.55 -8.34
CA GLU A 208 -9.72 -12.49 -9.26
C GLU A 208 -8.27 -12.63 -9.72
N GLY A 209 -7.35 -12.89 -8.80
CA GLY A 209 -5.91 -12.96 -9.03
C GLY A 209 -5.48 -14.07 -9.97
N LYS A 210 -6.19 -15.21 -9.98
CA LYS A 210 -5.90 -16.32 -10.89
C LYS A 210 -5.98 -15.94 -12.37
N ASN A 211 -6.73 -14.87 -12.71
CA ASN A 211 -6.91 -14.41 -14.09
C ASN A 211 -5.78 -13.48 -14.56
N PHE A 212 -4.67 -13.41 -13.84
CA PHE A 212 -3.50 -12.60 -14.18
C PHE A 212 -2.27 -13.50 -14.32
N ASP A 213 -1.47 -13.27 -15.34
CA ASP A 213 -0.21 -13.97 -15.54
C ASP A 213 0.92 -13.44 -14.64
N VAL A 214 2.12 -13.98 -14.85
CA VAL A 214 3.37 -13.64 -14.15
C VAL A 214 3.75 -12.15 -14.28
N ASN A 215 3.30 -11.48 -15.33
CA ASN A 215 3.60 -10.07 -15.62
C ASN A 215 2.42 -9.15 -15.25
N GLY A 216 1.38 -9.69 -14.60
CA GLY A 216 0.18 -8.94 -14.25
C GLY A 216 -0.72 -8.61 -15.45
N LYS A 217 -0.57 -9.32 -16.57
CA LYS A 217 -1.50 -9.21 -17.70
C LYS A 217 -2.69 -10.13 -17.47
N LYS A 218 -3.90 -9.59 -17.67
CA LYS A 218 -5.13 -10.37 -17.56
C LYS A 218 -5.19 -11.43 -18.68
N THR A 219 -5.44 -12.68 -18.30
CA THR A 219 -5.55 -13.86 -19.17
C THR A 219 -6.97 -14.38 -19.26
#